data_AF-A0A2E3JAP4-F1
#
_entry.id   AF-A0A2E3JAP4-F1
#
_cell.length_a   1.000
_cell.length_b   1.000
_cell.length_c   1.000
_cell.angle_alpha   90.00
_cell.angle_beta   90.00
_cell.angle_gamma   90.00
#
_symmetry.space_group_name_H-M   'P 1'
#
loop_
_entity.id
_entity.type
_entity.pdbx_description
1 polymer ?
#
loop_
_entity_poly.entity_id
_entity_poly.type
_entity_poly.pdbx_seq_one_letter_code
_entity_poly.pdbx_strand_id
1 'polypeptide(L)'
;MKVVFVVIDALPNGLVSKEWTPNLWDLLSDGGWNELGGKSVLSTATYPNHATFATGRLPSSHGIFTNRVWDGGQFTISSEIGPVGDTLFKATKRNGLECITVVGDHHLIGVMGAEESSKVWPPEGKRADVALDEFRYASNSSVLDAIDAIGLVEADFGFVHFNEPDTVCHIHGPDSEETRLRILKTDEALGELLTRLKPMWDDTVVIVVSDHDQELVVDYGFDLSHALNEKGLPGVVEYEGTAALIFDGPSEKELRLIPEVEGVISLDERNSLVWGKPGHVFGPWLEGLYGSHGSPRCETQVAVVGGGHPQVKLLAGLISKKRPLAWEWARHISDLLELDLRV
;
A
#
# COMPACT_ATOMS: atom_id res chain seq x y z
N MET A 1 -8.13 -24.35 -3.52
CA MET A 1 -8.49 -22.93 -3.42
C MET A 1 -7.24 -22.10 -3.54
N LYS A 2 -7.30 -21.06 -4.36
CA LYS A 2 -6.25 -20.09 -4.61
C LYS A 2 -6.70 -18.72 -4.13
N VAL A 3 -5.75 -17.92 -3.65
CA VAL A 3 -5.99 -16.51 -3.32
C VAL A 3 -5.03 -15.66 -4.14
N VAL A 4 -5.57 -14.70 -4.90
CA VAL A 4 -4.78 -13.67 -5.58
C VAL A 4 -5.09 -12.33 -4.92
N PHE A 5 -4.08 -11.75 -4.28
CA PHE A 5 -4.18 -10.47 -3.61
C PHE A 5 -3.47 -9.40 -4.43
N VAL A 6 -4.25 -8.46 -4.94
CA VAL A 6 -3.82 -7.38 -5.84
C VAL A 6 -3.87 -6.07 -5.08
N VAL A 7 -2.75 -5.35 -5.06
CA VAL A 7 -2.69 -3.97 -4.59
C VAL A 7 -2.47 -3.05 -5.80
N ILE A 8 -3.32 -2.05 -5.94
CA ILE A 8 -3.16 -0.97 -6.93
C ILE A 8 -2.79 0.29 -6.15
N ASP A 9 -1.53 0.72 -6.29
CA ASP A 9 -0.94 1.81 -5.51
C ASP A 9 -1.73 3.12 -5.69
N ALA A 10 -2.15 3.70 -4.57
CA ALA A 10 -2.89 4.95 -4.50
C ALA A 10 -4.14 5.05 -5.39
N LEU A 11 -4.82 3.94 -5.73
CA LEU A 11 -6.10 4.01 -6.43
C LEU A 11 -7.18 4.64 -5.50
N PRO A 12 -7.72 5.83 -5.83
CA PRO A 12 -8.76 6.46 -5.01
C PRO A 12 -10.06 5.66 -5.05
N ASN A 13 -10.61 5.33 -3.87
CA ASN A 13 -11.91 4.65 -3.79
C ASN A 13 -13.04 5.45 -4.44
N GLY A 14 -12.94 6.79 -4.45
CA GLY A 14 -13.90 7.69 -5.07
C GLY A 14 -14.01 7.56 -6.60
N LEU A 15 -13.03 6.95 -7.27
CA LEU A 15 -13.05 6.72 -8.72
C LEU A 15 -13.43 5.30 -9.12
N VAL A 16 -13.68 4.41 -8.16
CA VAL A 16 -14.20 3.06 -8.43
C VAL A 16 -15.61 3.19 -9.04
N SER A 17 -15.69 2.95 -10.34
CA SER A 17 -16.89 3.18 -11.14
C SER A 17 -16.85 2.42 -12.47
N LYS A 18 -18.00 2.24 -13.10
CA LYS A 18 -18.08 1.65 -14.45
C LYS A 18 -17.37 2.47 -15.53
N GLU A 19 -17.21 3.78 -15.31
CA GLU A 19 -16.56 4.68 -16.27
C GLU A 19 -15.04 4.57 -16.22
N TRP A 20 -14.47 4.61 -15.01
CA TRP A 20 -13.01 4.71 -14.83
C TRP A 20 -12.34 3.39 -14.47
N THR A 21 -13.07 2.45 -13.88
CA THR A 21 -12.54 1.14 -13.49
C THR A 21 -13.52 0.01 -13.89
N PRO A 22 -13.87 -0.14 -15.19
CA PRO A 22 -14.89 -1.08 -15.63
C PRO A 22 -14.61 -2.54 -15.23
N ASN A 23 -13.36 -3.00 -15.27
CA ASN A 23 -13.01 -4.38 -14.91
C ASN A 23 -13.12 -4.62 -13.39
N LEU A 24 -12.65 -3.68 -12.58
CA LEU A 24 -12.85 -3.71 -11.12
C LEU A 24 -14.33 -3.61 -10.77
N TRP A 25 -15.10 -2.81 -11.51
CA TRP A 25 -16.53 -2.63 -11.33
C TRP A 25 -17.32 -3.90 -11.63
N ASP A 26 -16.95 -4.62 -12.69
CA ASP A 26 -17.55 -5.91 -13.01
C ASP A 26 -17.15 -6.96 -11.95
N LEU A 27 -15.88 -6.96 -11.50
CA LEU A 27 -15.39 -7.84 -10.44
C LEU A 27 -16.17 -7.67 -9.13
N LEU A 28 -16.40 -6.43 -8.68
CA LEU A 28 -17.17 -6.16 -7.47
C LEU A 28 -18.67 -6.45 -7.64
N SER A 29 -19.20 -6.36 -8.86
CA SER A 29 -20.62 -6.61 -9.14
C SER A 29 -20.97 -8.09 -9.00
N ASP A 30 -20.05 -8.96 -9.43
CA ASP A 30 -20.19 -10.42 -9.29
C ASP A 30 -19.75 -10.93 -7.89
N GLY A 31 -18.87 -10.18 -7.21
CA GLY A 31 -18.39 -10.45 -5.87
C GLY A 31 -19.00 -9.52 -4.81
N GLY A 32 -18.16 -8.65 -4.24
CA GLY A 32 -18.62 -7.55 -3.39
C GLY A 32 -17.51 -6.62 -2.92
N TRP A 33 -17.91 -5.54 -2.27
CA TRP A 33 -17.03 -4.45 -1.88
C TRP A 33 -17.58 -3.69 -0.67
N ASN A 34 -16.81 -2.72 -0.18
CA ASN A 34 -17.30 -1.69 0.73
C ASN A 34 -17.33 -0.34 0.01
N GLU A 35 -18.50 0.29 -0.08
CA GLU A 35 -18.68 1.61 -0.73
C GLU A 35 -17.86 2.73 -0.05
N LEU A 36 -17.60 2.60 1.25
CA LEU A 36 -16.73 3.51 2.01
C LEU A 36 -15.24 3.15 1.90
N GLY A 37 -14.90 2.14 1.10
CA GLY A 37 -13.54 1.63 0.93
C GLY A 37 -13.02 0.82 2.10
N GLY A 38 -11.73 0.49 2.06
CA GLY A 38 -10.94 0.06 3.22
C GLY A 38 -10.38 1.27 3.98
N LYS A 39 -9.72 1.01 5.12
CA LYS A 39 -9.04 2.04 5.91
C LYS A 39 -7.58 1.64 6.14
N SER A 40 -6.68 2.50 5.68
CA SER A 40 -5.23 2.35 5.81
C SER A 40 -4.74 2.56 7.25
N VAL A 41 -3.47 2.22 7.50
CA VAL A 41 -2.74 2.64 8.70
C VAL A 41 -2.08 4.00 8.49
N LEU A 42 -1.57 4.57 9.59
CA LEU A 42 -0.75 5.78 9.55
C LEU A 42 0.75 5.43 9.65
N SER A 43 1.65 6.07 8.90
CA SER A 43 1.33 7.05 7.84
C SER A 43 0.57 6.41 6.66
N THR A 44 -0.21 7.22 5.95
CA THR A 44 -0.91 6.78 4.73
C THR A 44 0.06 6.74 3.55
N ALA A 45 1.10 5.93 3.68
CA ALA A 45 2.13 5.71 2.68
C ALA A 45 2.23 4.24 2.31
N THR A 46 2.89 3.98 1.19
CA THR A 46 3.03 2.66 0.57
C THR A 46 3.60 1.63 1.55
N TYR A 47 4.77 1.90 2.14
CA TYR A 47 5.49 0.84 2.88
C TYR A 47 4.83 0.43 4.20
N PRO A 48 4.30 1.35 5.03
CA PRO A 48 3.56 0.97 6.24
C PRO A 48 2.33 0.10 5.94
N ASN A 49 1.59 0.43 4.88
CA ASN A 49 0.39 -0.29 4.49
C ASN A 49 0.70 -1.66 3.91
N HIS A 50 1.71 -1.77 3.04
CA HIS A 50 2.17 -3.07 2.53
C HIS A 50 2.72 -3.98 3.63
N ALA A 51 3.50 -3.45 4.58
CA ALA A 51 3.93 -4.21 5.75
C ALA A 51 2.74 -4.65 6.62
N THR A 52 1.72 -3.80 6.78
CA THR A 52 0.48 -4.13 7.49
C THR A 52 -0.29 -5.25 6.78
N PHE A 53 -0.45 -5.17 5.46
CA PHE A 53 -1.08 -6.20 4.64
C PHE A 53 -0.34 -7.54 4.71
N ALA A 54 0.99 -7.51 4.76
CA ALA A 54 1.82 -8.70 4.84
C ALA A 54 1.77 -9.36 6.23
N THR A 55 1.66 -8.59 7.30
CA THR A 55 1.82 -9.08 8.68
C THR A 55 0.51 -9.25 9.44
N GLY A 56 -0.55 -8.53 9.06
CA GLY A 56 -1.78 -8.44 9.86
C GLY A 56 -1.60 -7.68 11.17
N ARG A 57 -0.56 -6.84 11.25
CA ARG A 57 -0.16 -6.06 12.44
C ARG A 57 -0.21 -4.57 12.13
N LEU A 58 -0.24 -3.76 13.19
CA LEU A 58 -0.10 -2.30 13.07
C LEU A 58 1.38 -1.90 12.99
N PRO A 59 1.71 -0.70 12.47
CA PRO A 59 3.07 -0.16 12.43
C PRO A 59 3.84 -0.25 13.74
N SER A 60 3.18 0.02 14.87
CA SER A 60 3.78 -0.10 16.21
C SER A 60 4.25 -1.51 16.59
N SER A 61 3.80 -2.53 15.86
CA SER A 61 4.19 -3.93 16.07
C SER A 61 5.12 -4.47 14.99
N HIS A 62 5.00 -4.04 13.73
CA HIS A 62 5.88 -4.50 12.64
C HIS A 62 7.05 -3.53 12.36
N GLY A 63 7.07 -2.34 12.97
CA GLY A 63 8.19 -1.41 12.94
C GLY A 63 8.34 -0.60 11.65
N ILE A 64 7.39 -0.69 10.71
CA ILE A 64 7.42 0.06 9.44
C ILE A 64 6.42 1.21 9.54
N PHE A 65 6.90 2.39 9.91
CA PHE A 65 6.08 3.58 10.17
C PHE A 65 5.94 4.53 8.97
N THR A 66 6.97 4.53 8.11
CA THR A 66 7.16 5.38 6.93
C THR A 66 7.99 4.60 5.91
N ASN A 67 8.25 5.20 4.74
CA ASN A 67 9.08 4.66 3.67
C ASN A 67 10.56 4.53 4.07
N ARG A 68 10.99 5.31 5.07
CA ARG A 68 12.27 5.18 5.77
C ARG A 68 12.03 5.08 7.27
N VAL A 69 12.75 4.20 7.97
CA VAL A 69 12.62 3.97 9.41
C VAL A 69 13.98 4.05 10.10
N TRP A 70 13.97 4.31 11.42
CA TRP A 70 15.20 4.42 12.20
C TRP A 70 15.86 3.06 12.41
N ASP A 71 17.10 2.88 11.92
CA ASP A 71 17.85 1.62 12.02
C ASP A 71 18.68 1.49 13.32
N GLY A 72 18.65 2.51 14.17
CA GLY A 72 19.49 2.63 15.37
C GLY A 72 20.52 3.76 15.29
N GLY A 73 20.86 4.22 14.09
CA GLY A 73 21.77 5.35 13.87
C GLY A 73 21.23 6.43 12.93
N GLN A 74 20.40 6.05 11.95
CA GLN A 74 19.81 6.97 10.97
C GLN A 74 18.49 6.44 10.40
N PHE A 75 17.78 7.28 9.65
CA PHE A 75 16.67 6.82 8.82
C PHE A 75 17.19 6.08 7.59
N THR A 76 16.76 4.83 7.43
CA THR A 76 17.15 3.91 6.36
C THR A 76 15.89 3.43 5.64
N ILE A 77 15.99 3.15 4.34
CA ILE A 77 14.85 2.68 3.55
C ILE A 77 14.25 1.40 4.15
N SER A 78 12.92 1.38 4.31
CA SER A 78 12.25 0.30 5.02
C SER A 78 12.42 -1.07 4.35
N SER A 79 12.72 -1.11 3.05
CA SER A 79 13.03 -2.35 2.33
C SER A 79 14.32 -3.04 2.79
N GLU A 80 15.27 -2.30 3.38
CA GLU A 80 16.50 -2.90 3.93
C GLU A 80 16.31 -3.45 5.35
N ILE A 81 15.23 -3.04 6.03
CA ILE A 81 14.92 -3.43 7.41
C ILE A 81 13.90 -4.56 7.44
N GLY A 82 12.84 -4.42 6.65
CA GLY A 82 11.70 -5.34 6.61
C GLY A 82 10.85 -5.34 7.89
N PRO A 83 9.70 -6.03 7.88
CA PRO A 83 8.77 -5.99 8.98
C PRO A 83 9.19 -6.95 10.11
N VAL A 84 9.01 -6.52 11.36
CA VAL A 84 9.16 -7.37 12.53
C VAL A 84 7.96 -8.29 12.67
N GLY A 85 8.24 -9.59 12.73
CA GLY A 85 7.24 -10.61 13.02
C GLY A 85 7.03 -11.63 11.91
N ASP A 86 5.87 -12.26 12.00
CA ASP A 86 5.42 -13.22 11.01
C ASP A 86 4.75 -12.51 9.83
N THR A 87 4.83 -13.11 8.65
CA THR A 87 4.23 -12.57 7.41
C THR A 87 3.44 -13.66 6.71
N LEU A 88 2.50 -13.27 5.84
CA LEU A 88 1.78 -14.20 4.97
C LEU A 88 2.76 -15.09 4.20
N PHE A 89 3.86 -14.53 3.69
CA PHE A 89 4.88 -15.24 2.92
C PHE A 89 5.61 -16.31 3.77
N LYS A 90 5.93 -16.00 5.03
CA LYS A 90 6.48 -17.00 5.96
C LYS A 90 5.46 -18.08 6.29
N ALA A 91 4.20 -17.70 6.51
CA ALA A 91 3.13 -18.62 6.86
C ALA A 91 2.79 -19.57 5.70
N THR A 92 2.68 -19.08 4.46
CA THR A 92 2.48 -19.93 3.27
C THR A 92 3.60 -20.94 3.11
N LYS A 93 4.86 -20.48 3.21
CA LYS A 93 6.04 -21.36 3.15
C LYS A 93 6.02 -22.45 4.22
N ARG A 94 5.68 -22.11 5.47
CA ARG A 94 5.58 -23.09 6.56
C ARG A 94 4.50 -24.14 6.32
N ASN A 95 3.41 -23.77 5.67
CA ASN A 95 2.31 -24.66 5.33
C ASN A 95 2.53 -25.43 4.00
N GLY A 96 3.69 -25.24 3.36
CA GLY A 96 4.05 -25.96 2.13
C GLY A 96 3.23 -25.56 0.91
N LEU A 97 2.60 -24.37 0.94
CA LEU A 97 1.85 -23.81 -0.19
C LEU A 97 2.79 -23.03 -1.12
N GLU A 98 2.50 -23.05 -2.42
CA GLU A 98 3.23 -22.23 -3.37
C GLU A 98 2.78 -20.77 -3.29
N CYS A 99 3.72 -19.89 -3.01
CA CYS A 99 3.50 -18.45 -3.00
C CYS A 99 4.36 -17.75 -4.06
N ILE A 100 3.74 -16.90 -4.87
CA ILE A 100 4.41 -16.13 -5.90
C ILE A 100 4.08 -14.65 -5.73
N THR A 101 5.12 -13.80 -5.74
CA THR A 101 4.98 -12.35 -5.58
C THR A 101 5.51 -11.62 -6.80
N VAL A 102 4.71 -10.74 -7.39
CA VAL A 102 5.09 -9.87 -8.51
C VAL A 102 4.73 -8.43 -8.16
N VAL A 103 5.71 -7.52 -8.17
CA VAL A 103 5.50 -6.13 -7.76
C VAL A 103 6.05 -5.11 -8.75
N GLY A 104 5.31 -4.01 -8.96
CA GLY A 104 5.80 -2.83 -9.69
C GLY A 104 6.98 -2.13 -8.97
N ASP A 105 6.79 -1.80 -7.68
CA ASP A 105 7.87 -1.34 -6.82
C ASP A 105 8.64 -2.53 -6.22
N HIS A 106 9.86 -2.72 -6.72
CA HIS A 106 10.82 -3.71 -6.24
C HIS A 106 11.15 -3.64 -4.73
N HIS A 107 11.05 -2.47 -4.09
CA HIS A 107 11.31 -2.32 -2.66
C HIS A 107 10.28 -3.07 -1.80
N LEU A 108 9.06 -3.28 -2.33
CA LEU A 108 8.00 -4.00 -1.63
C LEU A 108 8.37 -5.44 -1.27
N ILE A 109 9.32 -6.05 -1.99
CA ILE A 109 9.82 -7.39 -1.64
C ILE A 109 10.38 -7.37 -0.21
N GLY A 110 11.31 -6.46 0.10
CA GLY A 110 11.90 -6.35 1.43
C GLY A 110 10.95 -5.76 2.47
N VAL A 111 10.16 -4.75 2.11
CA VAL A 111 9.18 -4.10 3.00
C VAL A 111 8.16 -5.10 3.56
N MET A 112 7.78 -6.10 2.77
CA MET A 112 6.82 -7.12 3.15
C MET A 112 7.46 -8.41 3.70
N GLY A 113 8.78 -8.57 3.57
CA GLY A 113 9.46 -9.84 3.82
C GLY A 113 9.03 -10.94 2.83
N ALA A 114 8.78 -10.55 1.57
CA ALA A 114 8.28 -11.42 0.52
C ALA A 114 9.38 -12.28 -0.13
N GLU A 115 10.64 -12.14 0.27
CA GLU A 115 11.73 -13.05 -0.10
C GLU A 115 11.45 -14.51 0.33
N GLU A 116 10.52 -14.69 1.26
CA GLU A 116 10.05 -16.00 1.73
C GLU A 116 9.07 -16.68 0.76
N SER A 117 8.57 -15.96 -0.27
CA SER A 117 7.79 -16.54 -1.35
C SER A 117 8.60 -17.58 -2.13
N SER A 118 7.92 -18.56 -2.73
CA SER A 118 8.54 -19.57 -3.58
C SER A 118 9.27 -18.95 -4.77
N LYS A 119 8.68 -17.89 -5.35
CA LYS A 119 9.29 -17.05 -6.38
C LYS A 119 8.89 -15.59 -6.18
N VAL A 120 9.80 -14.70 -6.53
CA VAL A 120 9.55 -13.25 -6.53
C VAL A 120 9.98 -12.64 -7.86
N TRP A 121 9.26 -11.59 -8.26
CA TRP A 121 9.69 -10.68 -9.30
C TRP A 121 9.38 -9.23 -8.89
N PRO A 122 10.30 -8.27 -9.06
CA PRO A 122 11.66 -8.43 -9.58
C PRO A 122 12.56 -9.30 -8.68
N PRO A 123 13.53 -10.04 -9.26
CA PRO A 123 14.37 -10.94 -8.49
C PRO A 123 15.22 -10.16 -7.48
N GLU A 124 15.39 -10.74 -6.28
CA GLU A 124 16.18 -10.15 -5.18
C GLU A 124 15.69 -8.77 -4.69
N GLY A 125 14.45 -8.37 -5.03
CA GLY A 125 13.96 -7.02 -4.72
C GLY A 125 14.75 -5.91 -5.42
N LYS A 126 15.41 -6.22 -6.55
CA LYS A 126 16.20 -5.28 -7.34
C LYS A 126 15.44 -4.88 -8.60
N ARG A 127 15.47 -3.59 -8.94
CA ARG A 127 14.80 -3.07 -10.13
C ARG A 127 15.24 -3.83 -11.39
N ALA A 128 14.29 -4.35 -12.15
CA ALA A 128 14.53 -5.02 -13.41
C ALA A 128 14.77 -4.01 -14.56
N ASP A 129 15.51 -4.43 -15.58
CA ASP A 129 15.69 -3.66 -16.82
C ASP A 129 14.53 -3.96 -17.78
N VAL A 130 13.40 -3.29 -17.55
CA VAL A 130 12.12 -3.48 -18.26
C VAL A 130 11.48 -2.13 -18.60
N ALA A 131 10.27 -2.13 -19.17
CA ALA A 131 9.53 -0.89 -19.34
C ALA A 131 9.17 -0.32 -17.95
N LEU A 132 9.47 0.96 -17.75
CA LEU A 132 9.28 1.66 -16.48
C LEU A 132 8.30 2.82 -16.62
N ASP A 133 7.65 3.20 -15.54
CA ASP A 133 6.89 4.44 -15.41
C ASP A 133 7.78 5.68 -15.23
N GLU A 134 7.15 6.83 -15.03
CA GLU A 134 7.79 8.13 -14.86
C GLU A 134 8.69 8.20 -13.61
N PHE A 135 8.38 7.45 -12.55
CA PHE A 135 9.18 7.33 -11.33
C PHE A 135 10.17 6.17 -11.36
N ARG A 136 10.28 5.48 -12.49
CA ARG A 136 11.23 4.40 -12.75
C ARG A 136 10.88 3.09 -12.04
N TYR A 137 9.62 2.86 -11.70
CA TYR A 137 9.09 1.57 -11.26
C TYR A 137 8.61 0.74 -12.46
N ALA A 138 8.46 -0.57 -12.30
CA ALA A 138 8.05 -1.41 -13.42
C ALA A 138 6.63 -1.08 -13.88
N SER A 139 6.44 -0.90 -15.19
CA SER A 139 5.13 -0.62 -15.78
C SER A 139 4.15 -1.78 -15.57
N ASN A 140 2.85 -1.49 -15.63
CA ASN A 140 1.80 -2.52 -15.55
C ASN A 140 1.99 -3.65 -16.57
N SER A 141 2.44 -3.34 -17.79
CA SER A 141 2.76 -4.36 -18.80
C SER A 141 3.91 -5.27 -18.37
N SER A 142 4.96 -4.72 -17.75
CA SER A 142 6.09 -5.51 -17.25
C SER A 142 5.69 -6.40 -16.07
N VAL A 143 4.77 -5.93 -15.22
CA VAL A 143 4.17 -6.72 -14.14
C VAL A 143 3.37 -7.90 -14.72
N LEU A 144 2.57 -7.67 -15.76
CA LEU A 144 1.82 -8.73 -16.45
C LEU A 144 2.75 -9.76 -17.13
N ASP A 145 3.79 -9.31 -17.83
CA ASP A 145 4.80 -10.19 -18.44
C ASP A 145 5.48 -11.05 -17.36
N ALA A 146 5.76 -10.48 -16.20
CA ALA A 146 6.36 -11.19 -15.07
C ALA A 146 5.41 -12.24 -14.47
N ILE A 147 4.12 -11.92 -14.31
CA ILE A 147 3.07 -12.86 -13.88
C ILE A 147 3.10 -14.12 -14.75
N ASP A 148 3.18 -13.95 -16.06
CA ASP A 148 3.24 -15.05 -17.02
C ASP A 148 4.59 -15.80 -16.92
N ALA A 149 5.70 -15.06 -16.82
CA ALA A 149 7.04 -15.63 -16.81
C ALA A 149 7.33 -16.53 -15.59
N ILE A 150 6.83 -16.18 -14.41
CA ILE A 150 7.08 -16.95 -13.18
C ILE A 150 5.90 -17.83 -12.75
N GLY A 151 4.77 -17.76 -13.47
CA GLY A 151 3.61 -18.64 -13.31
C GLY A 151 2.72 -18.28 -12.13
N LEU A 152 2.52 -16.99 -11.82
CA LEU A 152 1.79 -16.55 -10.62
C LEU A 152 0.36 -17.11 -10.53
N VAL A 153 -0.33 -17.26 -11.67
CA VAL A 153 -1.72 -17.75 -11.71
C VAL A 153 -1.87 -19.20 -11.24
N GLU A 154 -0.78 -19.97 -11.25
CA GLU A 154 -0.75 -21.37 -10.80
C GLU A 154 -0.44 -21.52 -9.30
N ALA A 155 -0.03 -20.44 -8.61
CA ALA A 155 0.25 -20.47 -7.17
C ALA A 155 -1.01 -20.71 -6.32
N ASP A 156 -0.82 -21.17 -5.09
CA ASP A 156 -1.85 -21.19 -4.05
C ASP A 156 -2.12 -19.77 -3.53
N PHE A 157 -1.04 -18.98 -3.37
CA PHE A 157 -1.11 -17.56 -3.01
C PHE A 157 -0.31 -16.69 -3.99
N GLY A 158 -1.01 -15.88 -4.78
CA GLY A 158 -0.42 -14.86 -5.64
C GLY A 158 -0.52 -13.47 -5.01
N PHE A 159 0.59 -12.74 -4.91
CA PHE A 159 0.60 -11.32 -4.53
C PHE A 159 1.00 -10.49 -5.75
N VAL A 160 0.16 -9.52 -6.14
CA VAL A 160 0.39 -8.63 -7.29
C VAL A 160 0.37 -7.18 -6.83
N HIS A 161 1.31 -6.37 -7.30
CA HIS A 161 1.29 -4.92 -7.11
C HIS A 161 1.45 -4.19 -8.45
N PHE A 162 0.53 -3.28 -8.73
CA PHE A 162 0.63 -2.29 -9.81
C PHE A 162 0.94 -0.92 -9.20
N ASN A 163 2.01 -0.27 -9.68
CA ASN A 163 2.51 1.00 -9.15
C ASN A 163 1.67 2.22 -9.54
N GLU A 164 0.87 2.10 -10.60
CA GLU A 164 -0.02 3.17 -11.04
C GLU A 164 -1.39 3.03 -10.38
N PRO A 165 -2.12 4.13 -10.12
CA PRO A 165 -1.89 5.51 -10.56
C PRO A 165 -1.00 6.39 -9.67
N ASP A 166 -0.36 5.87 -8.61
CA ASP A 166 0.38 6.69 -7.64
C ASP A 166 1.35 7.69 -8.28
N THR A 167 2.17 7.21 -9.22
CA THR A 167 3.15 8.02 -9.94
C THR A 167 2.50 9.15 -10.73
N VAL A 168 1.48 8.85 -11.55
CA VAL A 168 0.83 9.91 -12.33
C VAL A 168 0.08 10.90 -11.42
N CYS A 169 -0.47 10.42 -10.30
CA CYS A 169 -1.21 11.23 -9.35
C CYS A 169 -0.28 12.22 -8.64
N HIS A 170 0.93 11.78 -8.28
CA HIS A 170 1.97 12.69 -7.81
C HIS A 170 2.30 13.76 -8.85
N ILE A 171 2.46 13.39 -10.13
CA ILE A 171 2.90 14.31 -11.20
C ILE A 171 1.81 15.30 -11.62
N HIS A 172 0.54 14.91 -11.63
CA HIS A 172 -0.55 15.72 -12.21
C HIS A 172 -1.64 16.11 -11.20
N GLY A 173 -1.67 15.49 -10.03
CA GLY A 173 -2.65 15.71 -8.98
C GLY A 173 -3.86 14.76 -9.07
N PRO A 174 -4.58 14.57 -7.96
CA PRO A 174 -5.64 13.56 -7.84
C PRO A 174 -6.84 13.80 -8.76
N ASP A 175 -7.13 15.07 -9.10
CA ASP A 175 -8.30 15.46 -9.88
C ASP A 175 -8.03 15.63 -11.40
N SER A 176 -6.80 15.37 -11.84
CA SER A 176 -6.38 15.59 -13.23
C SER A 176 -7.00 14.59 -14.22
N GLU A 177 -7.05 14.97 -15.50
CA GLU A 177 -7.49 14.05 -16.56
C GLU A 177 -6.46 12.93 -16.75
N GLU A 178 -5.17 13.26 -16.64
CA GLU A 178 -4.05 12.33 -16.73
C GLU A 178 -4.15 11.21 -15.68
N THR A 179 -4.49 11.56 -14.43
CA THR A 179 -4.71 10.59 -13.35
C THR A 179 -5.89 9.67 -13.68
N ARG A 180 -7.03 10.22 -14.11
CA ARG A 180 -8.20 9.41 -14.49
C ARG A 180 -7.90 8.46 -15.67
N LEU A 181 -7.15 8.94 -16.66
CA LEU A 181 -6.76 8.12 -17.81
C LEU A 181 -5.76 7.01 -17.44
N ARG A 182 -4.85 7.24 -16.48
CA ARG A 182 -3.95 6.20 -15.98
C ARG A 182 -4.68 5.16 -15.11
N ILE A 183 -5.67 5.59 -14.34
CA ILE A 183 -6.57 4.68 -13.62
C ILE A 183 -7.23 3.71 -14.60
N LEU A 184 -7.80 4.24 -15.69
CA LEU A 184 -8.41 3.40 -16.74
C LEU A 184 -7.41 2.39 -17.33
N LYS A 185 -6.18 2.82 -17.66
CA LYS A 185 -5.13 1.91 -18.15
C LYS A 185 -4.69 0.87 -17.12
N THR A 186 -4.73 1.20 -15.84
CA THR A 186 -4.40 0.24 -14.77
C THR A 186 -5.54 -0.75 -14.55
N ASP A 187 -6.79 -0.31 -14.67
CA ASP A 187 -7.94 -1.20 -14.67
C ASP A 187 -7.95 -2.14 -15.89
N GLU A 188 -7.51 -1.69 -17.07
CA GLU A 188 -7.27 -2.56 -18.24
C GLU A 188 -6.25 -3.66 -17.91
N ALA A 189 -5.15 -3.32 -17.23
CA ALA A 189 -4.16 -4.31 -16.77
C ALA A 189 -4.74 -5.28 -15.72
N LEU A 190 -5.61 -4.82 -14.82
CA LEU A 190 -6.37 -5.68 -13.92
C LEU A 190 -7.27 -6.65 -14.73
N GLY A 191 -8.00 -6.17 -15.73
CA GLY A 191 -8.84 -7.01 -16.60
C GLY A 191 -8.05 -8.09 -17.33
N GLU A 192 -6.82 -7.76 -17.75
CA GLU A 192 -5.86 -8.69 -18.32
C GLU A 192 -5.38 -9.77 -17.33
N LEU A 193 -5.11 -9.41 -16.08
CA LEU A 193 -4.84 -10.37 -15.00
C LEU A 193 -6.05 -11.27 -14.74
N LEU A 194 -7.25 -10.70 -14.61
CA LEU A 194 -8.49 -11.45 -14.39
C LEU A 194 -8.75 -12.44 -15.54
N THR A 195 -8.41 -12.07 -16.77
CA THR A 195 -8.50 -12.97 -17.93
C THR A 195 -7.55 -14.16 -17.81
N ARG A 196 -6.32 -13.96 -17.33
CA ARG A 196 -5.35 -15.03 -17.08
C ARG A 196 -5.80 -15.99 -15.97
N LEU A 197 -6.60 -15.50 -15.02
CA LEU A 197 -7.16 -16.30 -13.92
C LEU A 197 -8.39 -17.14 -14.33
N LYS A 198 -9.02 -16.87 -15.48
CA LYS A 198 -10.23 -17.58 -15.94
C LYS A 198 -10.14 -19.12 -15.92
N PRO A 199 -9.03 -19.76 -16.34
CA PRO A 199 -8.91 -21.22 -16.28
C PRO A 199 -9.04 -21.82 -14.88
N MET A 200 -8.73 -21.04 -13.84
CA MET A 200 -8.76 -21.43 -12.43
C MET A 200 -9.86 -20.69 -11.64
N TRP A 201 -10.78 -20.01 -12.32
CA TRP A 201 -11.71 -19.05 -11.69
C TRP A 201 -12.57 -19.67 -10.59
N ASP A 202 -13.10 -20.87 -10.83
CA ASP A 202 -13.98 -21.58 -9.89
C ASP A 202 -13.29 -21.97 -8.57
N ASP A 203 -11.95 -21.99 -8.55
CA ASP A 203 -11.13 -22.25 -7.36
C ASP A 203 -10.41 -21.00 -6.83
N THR A 204 -10.64 -19.82 -7.42
CA THR A 204 -9.91 -18.59 -7.09
C THR A 204 -10.77 -17.59 -6.31
N VAL A 205 -10.18 -17.02 -5.25
CA VAL A 205 -10.63 -15.78 -4.61
C VAL A 205 -9.66 -14.66 -5.03
N VAL A 206 -10.19 -13.57 -5.57
CA VAL A 206 -9.42 -12.37 -5.91
C VAL A 206 -9.76 -11.27 -4.91
N ILE A 207 -8.76 -10.69 -4.29
CA ILE A 207 -8.90 -9.54 -3.39
C ILE A 207 -8.16 -8.38 -4.07
N VAL A 208 -8.83 -7.26 -4.29
CA VAL A 208 -8.23 -6.04 -4.85
C VAL A 208 -8.37 -4.90 -3.86
N VAL A 209 -7.25 -4.29 -3.50
CA VAL A 209 -7.18 -3.14 -2.59
C VAL A 209 -6.30 -2.04 -3.17
N SER A 210 -6.36 -0.86 -2.57
CA SER A 210 -5.26 0.10 -2.61
C SER A 210 -4.67 0.24 -1.20
N ASP A 211 -3.49 0.82 -1.12
CA ASP A 211 -2.74 1.06 0.11
C ASP A 211 -3.04 2.43 0.73
N HIS A 212 -3.28 3.45 -0.09
CA HIS A 212 -3.74 4.78 0.33
C HIS A 212 -4.47 5.52 -0.81
N ASP A 213 -4.73 6.81 -0.58
CA ASP A 213 -5.18 7.79 -1.57
C ASP A 213 -4.14 8.93 -1.66
N GLN A 214 -4.39 9.97 -2.44
CA GLN A 214 -3.62 11.21 -2.44
C GLN A 214 -4.53 12.44 -2.32
N GLU A 215 -3.99 13.51 -1.74
CA GLU A 215 -4.60 14.84 -1.72
C GLU A 215 -3.84 15.82 -2.63
N LEU A 216 -4.53 16.87 -3.08
CA LEU A 216 -3.92 17.93 -3.87
C LEU A 216 -2.89 18.69 -3.02
N VAL A 217 -1.69 18.88 -3.56
CA VAL A 217 -0.68 19.72 -2.92
C VAL A 217 -1.00 21.20 -3.14
N VAL A 218 -0.96 21.95 -2.04
CA VAL A 218 -1.26 23.39 -1.98
C VAL A 218 0.00 24.19 -1.68
N ASP A 219 0.83 23.68 -0.76
CA ASP A 219 2.06 24.35 -0.33
C ASP A 219 3.14 23.30 0.01
N TYR A 220 4.41 23.67 -0.16
CA TYR A 220 5.56 22.80 0.08
C TYR A 220 6.56 23.44 1.03
N GLY A 221 7.54 22.66 1.48
CA GLY A 221 8.77 23.21 2.03
C GLY A 221 8.69 23.52 3.51
N PHE A 222 7.68 23.03 4.23
CA PHE A 222 7.67 23.22 5.67
C PHE A 222 8.71 22.32 6.35
N ASP A 223 9.85 22.93 6.69
CA ASP A 223 10.96 22.28 7.38
C ASP A 223 10.67 22.14 8.89
N LEU A 224 10.01 21.03 9.24
CA LEU A 224 9.70 20.72 10.65
C LEU A 224 10.96 20.51 11.48
N SER A 225 12.03 19.95 10.91
CA SER A 225 13.31 19.79 11.61
C SER A 225 13.88 21.15 12.03
N HIS A 226 13.87 22.12 11.12
CA HIS A 226 14.24 23.50 11.44
C HIS A 226 13.33 24.10 12.52
N ALA A 227 12.01 23.92 12.41
CA ALA A 227 11.05 24.44 13.38
C ALA A 227 11.23 23.87 14.80
N LEU A 228 11.60 22.58 14.93
CA LEU A 228 11.95 21.96 16.21
C LEU A 228 13.23 22.59 16.79
N ASN A 229 14.27 22.72 15.96
CA ASN A 229 15.56 23.28 16.35
C ASN A 229 15.45 24.74 16.83
N GLU A 230 14.69 25.59 16.12
CA GLU A 230 14.47 26.99 16.53
C GLU A 230 13.78 27.11 17.90
N LYS A 231 12.96 26.12 18.25
CA LYS A 231 12.27 26.05 19.55
C LYS A 231 13.08 25.32 20.63
N GLY A 232 14.25 24.77 20.29
CA GLY A 232 15.06 23.96 21.20
C GLY A 232 14.38 22.63 21.60
N LEU A 233 13.51 22.10 20.74
CA LEU A 233 12.81 20.84 20.96
C LEU A 233 13.64 19.66 20.41
N PRO A 234 13.64 18.49 21.09
CA PRO A 234 14.35 17.31 20.61
C PRO A 234 13.65 16.68 19.39
N GLY A 235 14.34 15.74 18.75
CA GLY A 235 13.75 14.84 17.76
C GLY A 235 14.47 14.84 16.42
N VAL A 236 14.40 13.73 15.71
CA VAL A 236 14.85 13.59 14.32
C VAL A 236 13.63 13.39 13.44
N VAL A 237 13.56 14.17 12.36
CA VAL A 237 12.39 14.20 11.47
C VAL A 237 12.66 13.40 10.21
N GLU A 238 11.72 12.54 9.83
CA GLU A 238 11.62 11.94 8.50
C GLU A 238 10.34 12.45 7.84
N TYR A 239 10.47 12.93 6.61
CA TYR A 239 9.37 13.53 5.84
C TYR A 239 8.64 12.46 5.03
N GLU A 240 7.31 12.52 5.03
CA GLU A 240 6.45 11.58 4.30
C GLU A 240 5.26 12.35 3.70
N GLY A 241 5.56 13.22 2.73
CA GLY A 241 4.55 14.02 2.04
C GLY A 241 3.80 14.97 2.98
N THR A 242 2.48 14.79 3.09
CA THR A 242 1.61 15.61 3.97
C THR A 242 1.68 15.21 5.45
N ALA A 243 2.57 14.27 5.78
CA ALA A 243 2.94 13.91 7.14
C ALA A 243 4.46 13.95 7.38
N ALA A 244 4.85 13.89 8.66
CA ALA A 244 6.23 13.72 9.06
C ALA A 244 6.30 12.86 10.33
N LEU A 245 7.24 11.93 10.34
CA LEU A 245 7.59 11.13 11.51
C LEU A 245 8.63 11.87 12.33
N ILE A 246 8.47 11.86 13.66
CA ILE A 246 9.42 12.44 14.60
C ILE A 246 9.86 11.35 15.57
N PHE A 247 11.14 11.00 15.49
CA PHE A 247 11.79 10.03 16.36
C PHE A 247 12.45 10.72 17.56
N ASP A 248 12.22 10.19 18.77
CA ASP A 248 12.62 10.78 20.06
C ASP A 248 12.23 12.27 20.17
N GLY A 249 11.02 12.57 19.71
CA GLY A 249 10.47 13.93 19.63
C GLY A 249 9.96 14.50 20.95
N PRO A 250 9.46 15.75 20.92
CA PRO A 250 8.84 16.38 22.08
C PRO A 250 7.44 15.83 22.33
N SER A 251 6.76 16.29 23.38
CA SER A 251 5.40 15.84 23.68
C SER A 251 4.39 16.25 22.60
N GLU A 252 3.29 15.49 22.47
CA GLU A 252 2.19 15.86 21.55
C GLU A 252 1.67 17.29 21.78
N LYS A 253 1.68 17.76 23.04
CA LYS A 253 1.26 19.12 23.38
C LYS A 253 2.19 20.17 22.77
N GLU A 254 3.49 19.94 22.76
CA GLU A 254 4.48 20.85 22.17
C GLU A 254 4.39 20.84 20.64
N LEU A 255 4.17 19.66 20.05
CA LEU A 255 3.98 19.52 18.60
C LEU A 255 2.75 20.28 18.11
N ARG A 256 1.63 20.23 18.84
CA ARG A 256 0.40 20.99 18.52
C ARG A 256 0.56 22.51 18.61
N LEU A 257 1.64 23.02 19.20
CA LEU A 257 1.94 24.46 19.23
C LEU A 257 2.71 24.93 17.99
N ILE A 258 3.15 24.02 17.12
CA ILE A 258 3.77 24.36 15.85
C ILE A 258 2.64 24.75 14.87
N PRO A 259 2.61 25.98 14.33
CA PRO A 259 1.46 26.47 13.55
C PRO A 259 1.09 25.66 12.31
N GLU A 260 2.04 24.88 11.79
CA GLU A 260 1.83 24.03 10.61
C GLU A 260 1.28 22.65 10.95
N VAL A 261 1.42 22.20 12.19
CA VAL A 261 0.94 20.89 12.64
C VAL A 261 -0.56 21.00 12.91
N GLU A 262 -1.37 20.38 12.06
CA GLU A 262 -2.82 20.27 12.25
C GLU A 262 -3.15 19.17 13.27
N GLY A 263 -2.42 18.06 13.21
CA GLY A 263 -2.64 16.94 14.11
C GLY A 263 -1.38 16.13 14.38
N VAL A 264 -1.45 15.36 15.46
CA VAL A 264 -0.38 14.51 15.95
C VAL A 264 -0.99 13.25 16.57
N ILE A 265 -0.24 12.15 16.45
CA ILE A 265 -0.49 10.88 17.14
C ILE A 265 0.84 10.25 17.56
N SER A 266 0.92 9.72 18.78
CA SER A 266 1.98 8.79 19.18
C SER A 266 1.77 7.43 18.49
N LEU A 267 2.77 6.98 17.73
CA LEU A 267 2.80 5.67 17.09
C LEU A 267 3.37 4.62 18.04
N ASP A 268 4.42 4.97 18.79
CA ASP A 268 4.96 4.21 19.91
C ASP A 268 5.66 5.14 20.92
N GLU A 269 6.46 4.58 21.84
CA GLU A 269 7.18 5.33 22.88
C GLU A 269 8.19 6.35 22.33
N ARG A 270 8.67 6.17 21.10
CA ARG A 270 9.74 6.97 20.48
C ARG A 270 9.29 7.69 19.22
N ASN A 271 8.21 7.25 18.59
CA ASN A 271 7.76 7.70 17.29
C ASN A 271 6.44 8.45 17.43
N SER A 272 6.41 9.70 16.97
CA SER A 272 5.18 10.47 16.78
C SER A 272 5.00 10.80 15.30
N LEU A 273 3.79 10.69 14.78
CA LEU A 273 3.45 11.18 13.45
C LEU A 273 2.69 12.48 13.58
N VAL A 274 3.11 13.49 12.82
CA VAL A 274 2.38 14.74 12.63
C VAL A 274 1.90 14.85 11.20
N TRP A 275 0.84 15.63 10.98
CA TRP A 275 0.41 16.01 9.64
C TRP A 275 0.05 17.48 9.57
N GLY A 276 0.20 18.02 8.37
CA GLY A 276 -0.01 19.43 8.06
C GLY A 276 -1.47 19.72 7.76
N LYS A 277 -1.75 21.01 7.52
CA LYS A 277 -3.03 21.46 6.94
C LYS A 277 -3.31 20.73 5.62
N PRO A 278 -4.58 20.72 5.15
CA PRO A 278 -4.92 20.07 3.88
C PRO A 278 -4.03 20.55 2.72
N GLY A 279 -3.37 19.60 2.06
CA GLY A 279 -2.45 19.83 0.94
C GLY A 279 -1.08 20.41 1.29
N HIS A 280 -0.72 20.57 2.56
CA HIS A 280 0.58 21.10 2.96
C HIS A 280 1.60 19.96 3.15
N VAL A 281 2.72 20.03 2.43
CA VAL A 281 3.77 19.00 2.41
C VAL A 281 4.98 19.42 3.24
N PHE A 282 5.49 18.48 4.05
CA PHE A 282 6.68 18.68 4.87
C PHE A 282 7.99 18.47 4.10
N GLY A 283 9.03 19.16 4.56
CA GLY A 283 10.40 18.98 4.10
C GLY A 283 10.71 19.61 2.74
N PRO A 284 11.97 19.52 2.29
CA PRO A 284 12.32 19.87 0.93
C PRO A 284 11.68 18.84 -0.01
N TRP A 285 10.53 19.17 -0.57
CA TRP A 285 9.84 18.31 -1.53
C TRP A 285 10.28 18.62 -2.96
N LEU A 286 10.08 17.66 -3.86
CA LEU A 286 10.31 17.88 -5.28
C LEU A 286 9.32 18.93 -5.79
N GLU A 287 9.82 20.08 -6.23
CA GLU A 287 9.01 21.07 -6.95
C GLU A 287 8.34 20.39 -8.16
N GLY A 288 7.04 20.66 -8.37
CA GLY A 288 6.29 20.16 -9.52
C GLY A 288 5.49 18.87 -9.32
N LEU A 289 5.27 18.41 -8.08
CA LEU A 289 4.36 17.28 -7.76
C LEU A 289 3.04 17.75 -7.15
N TYR A 290 1.92 17.55 -7.83
CA TYR A 290 0.61 18.10 -7.46
C TYR A 290 -0.23 17.16 -6.58
N GLY A 291 0.15 15.89 -6.46
CA GLY A 291 -0.46 14.94 -5.52
C GLY A 291 0.52 14.56 -4.40
N SER A 292 0.00 14.35 -3.19
CA SER A 292 0.79 13.82 -2.08
C SER A 292 -0.09 13.12 -1.05
N HIS A 293 0.52 12.35 -0.16
CA HIS A 293 -0.16 11.51 0.84
C HIS A 293 0.68 11.47 2.12
N GLY A 294 0.26 10.66 3.10
CA GLY A 294 0.90 10.54 4.42
C GLY A 294 -0.04 10.95 5.56
N SER A 295 -0.89 11.95 5.34
CA SER A 295 -1.89 12.41 6.33
C SER A 295 -3.11 11.48 6.43
N PRO A 296 -3.90 11.55 7.53
CA PRO A 296 -5.15 10.80 7.67
C PRO A 296 -6.23 11.13 6.64
N ARG A 297 -6.09 12.20 5.85
CA ARG A 297 -7.04 12.53 4.77
C ARG A 297 -6.95 11.55 3.60
N CYS A 298 -5.80 10.91 3.45
CA CYS A 298 -5.50 9.93 2.42
C CYS A 298 -5.73 8.48 2.89
N GLU A 299 -6.52 8.27 3.95
CA GLU A 299 -6.64 6.95 4.59
C GLU A 299 -7.60 5.96 3.92
N THR A 300 -8.28 6.39 2.84
CA THR A 300 -9.29 5.58 2.18
C THR A 300 -8.67 4.69 1.13
N GLN A 301 -8.92 3.39 1.25
CA GLN A 301 -8.42 2.37 0.34
C GLN A 301 -9.57 1.82 -0.52
N VAL A 302 -9.25 1.20 -1.64
CA VAL A 302 -10.17 0.28 -2.34
C VAL A 302 -10.29 -1.02 -1.53
N ALA A 303 -11.47 -1.63 -1.52
CA ALA A 303 -11.73 -2.89 -0.85
C ALA A 303 -12.75 -3.72 -1.65
N VAL A 304 -12.24 -4.53 -2.60
CA VAL A 304 -13.05 -5.35 -3.50
C VAL A 304 -12.64 -6.82 -3.37
N VAL A 305 -13.63 -7.71 -3.42
CA VAL A 305 -13.44 -9.16 -3.46
C VAL A 305 -14.27 -9.73 -4.60
N GLY A 306 -13.68 -10.61 -5.39
CA GLY A 306 -14.33 -11.35 -6.47
C GLY A 306 -13.72 -12.74 -6.64
N GLY A 307 -14.04 -13.43 -7.73
CA GLY A 307 -13.62 -14.82 -7.97
C GLY A 307 -14.79 -15.79 -8.10
N GLY A 308 -14.53 -17.01 -8.57
CA GLY A 308 -15.54 -18.06 -8.71
C GLY A 308 -15.72 -18.94 -7.47
N HIS A 309 -14.76 -18.91 -6.54
CA HIS A 309 -14.82 -19.78 -5.37
C HIS A 309 -15.96 -19.38 -4.40
N PRO A 310 -16.68 -20.33 -3.76
CA PRO A 310 -17.80 -20.01 -2.86
C PRO A 310 -17.47 -19.08 -1.69
N GLN A 311 -16.20 -19.04 -1.24
CA GLN A 311 -15.74 -18.17 -0.15
C GLN A 311 -15.83 -16.67 -0.49
N VAL A 312 -15.87 -16.31 -1.77
CA VAL A 312 -16.07 -14.92 -2.23
C VAL A 312 -17.30 -14.31 -1.60
N LYS A 313 -18.42 -15.04 -1.57
CA LYS A 313 -19.69 -14.56 -0.99
C LYS A 313 -19.59 -14.30 0.51
N LEU A 314 -18.84 -15.14 1.22
CA LEU A 314 -18.65 -14.99 2.66
C LEU A 314 -17.80 -13.76 2.96
N LEU A 315 -16.65 -13.62 2.30
CA LEU A 315 -15.76 -12.48 2.50
C LEU A 315 -16.41 -11.16 2.03
N ALA A 316 -17.06 -11.15 0.87
CA ALA A 316 -17.85 -10.02 0.38
C ALA A 316 -18.95 -9.59 1.39
N GLY A 317 -19.63 -10.57 1.99
CA GLY A 317 -20.64 -10.32 3.02
C GLY A 317 -20.07 -9.78 4.35
N LEU A 318 -18.79 -10.04 4.64
CA LEU A 318 -18.09 -9.47 5.81
C LEU A 318 -17.69 -8.01 5.54
N ILE A 319 -16.98 -7.77 4.43
CA ILE A 319 -16.42 -6.44 4.13
C ILE A 319 -17.51 -5.42 3.79
N SER A 320 -18.64 -5.84 3.21
CA SER A 320 -19.77 -4.93 2.94
C SER A 320 -20.45 -4.41 4.21
N LYS A 321 -20.39 -5.15 5.32
CA LYS A 321 -21.03 -4.78 6.60
C LYS A 321 -20.16 -3.88 7.47
N LYS A 322 -18.84 -4.04 7.39
CA LYS A 322 -17.88 -3.30 8.20
C LYS A 322 -16.71 -2.89 7.31
N ARG A 323 -16.39 -1.60 7.32
CA ARG A 323 -15.22 -1.04 6.64
C ARG A 323 -13.97 -1.84 7.05
N PRO A 324 -13.32 -2.58 6.14
CA PRO A 324 -12.16 -3.39 6.49
C PRO A 324 -10.96 -2.49 6.82
N LEU A 325 -10.24 -2.84 7.87
CA LEU A 325 -8.97 -2.22 8.23
C LEU A 325 -7.82 -2.94 7.51
N ALA A 326 -6.75 -2.22 7.15
CA ALA A 326 -5.64 -2.80 6.39
C ALA A 326 -5.07 -4.10 7.01
N TRP A 327 -4.94 -4.17 8.34
CA TRP A 327 -4.42 -5.35 9.04
C TRP A 327 -5.37 -6.55 9.02
N GLU A 328 -6.66 -6.37 8.75
CA GLU A 328 -7.65 -7.46 8.71
C GLU A 328 -7.44 -8.37 7.48
N TRP A 329 -6.89 -7.84 6.37
CA TRP A 329 -6.69 -8.60 5.14
C TRP A 329 -5.77 -9.80 5.31
N ALA A 330 -4.66 -9.66 6.04
CA ALA A 330 -3.75 -10.78 6.29
C ALA A 330 -4.44 -11.92 7.04
N ARG A 331 -5.36 -11.58 7.97
CA ARG A 331 -6.13 -12.59 8.71
C ARG A 331 -7.15 -13.27 7.81
N HIS A 332 -7.84 -12.51 6.97
CA HIS A 332 -8.77 -13.09 5.99
C HIS A 332 -8.05 -14.03 5.00
N ILE A 333 -6.88 -13.65 4.51
CA ILE A 333 -6.06 -14.50 3.63
C ILE A 333 -5.56 -15.74 4.38
N SER A 334 -5.10 -15.57 5.63
CA SER A 334 -4.71 -16.69 6.50
C SER A 334 -5.85 -17.67 6.72
N ASP A 335 -7.06 -17.20 7.00
CA ASP A 335 -8.23 -18.04 7.22
C ASP A 335 -8.64 -18.78 5.94
N LEU A 336 -8.60 -18.10 4.78
CA LEU A 336 -8.89 -18.73 3.49
C LEU A 336 -7.90 -19.86 3.18
N LEU A 337 -6.61 -19.61 3.34
CA LEU A 337 -5.56 -20.58 3.01
C LEU A 337 -5.21 -21.53 4.16
N GLU A 338 -5.97 -21.48 5.27
CA GLU A 338 -5.75 -22.28 6.49
C GLU A 338 -4.30 -22.15 7.04
N LEU A 339 -3.73 -20.95 6.97
CA LEU A 339 -2.38 -20.67 7.42
C LEU A 339 -2.28 -20.51 8.94
N ASP A 340 -1.07 -20.70 9.46
CA ASP A 340 -0.70 -20.48 10.87
C ASP A 340 -0.10 -19.09 11.13
N LEU A 341 -0.63 -18.03 10.49
CA LEU A 341 -0.12 -16.66 10.62
C LEU A 341 -0.18 -16.18 12.07
N ARG A 342 0.96 -15.74 12.61
CA ARG A 342 1.07 -15.23 13.99
C ARG A 342 0.98 -13.71 14.02
N VAL A 343 -0.25 -13.20 14.14
CA VAL A 343 -0.54 -11.76 14.29
C VAL A 343 -0.21 -11.23 15.67
#